data_AF-A0A0P9EMP2-F1
#
_entry.id   AF-A0A0P9EMP2-F1
#
_cell.length_a   1.000
_cell.length_b   1.000
_cell.length_c   1.000
_cell.angle_alpha   90.00
_cell.angle_beta   90.00
_cell.angle_gamma   90.00
#
_symmetry.space_group_name_H-M   'P 1'
#
loop_
_entity.id
_entity.type
_entity.pdbx_description
1 polymer ?
#
loop_
_entity_poly.entity_id
_entity_poly.type
_entity_poly.pdbx_seq_one_letter_code
_entity_poly.pdbx_strand_id
1 'polypeptide(L)'
;MTEAYKTALVDLLYQLADDDLVFGHRSAEWLGLAPDLEEDIAFSSIAQDEVGHAAFFYSLIAELTNQDADTLAFARPSQERKNASLLEQPNGDWAYTIARGFVYNTFEQVRLEALLVSNYSPLQQGVRKILREERYHVLHLETWFERLGVAGGEARKRVEDAVKRVWDDLQDLFSLGQFADALAVEGIMPVTREHLATAFDQSARSVFERAGMIWPEMPLTHGETDGVTDGRLGQHTEHLDELLSVMTEVYRSEDGSSW
;
A
#
# COMPACT_ATOMS: atom_id res chain seq x y z
N MET A 1 4.19 -11.59 25.72
CA MET A 1 4.36 -10.41 24.85
C MET A 1 4.61 -9.21 25.74
N THR A 2 5.64 -8.40 25.50
CA THR A 2 5.85 -7.14 26.23
C THR A 2 4.90 -6.06 25.68
N GLU A 3 4.63 -5.00 26.45
CA GLU A 3 3.82 -3.88 25.93
C GLU A 3 4.49 -3.15 24.76
N ALA A 4 5.83 -3.02 24.79
CA ALA A 4 6.60 -2.46 23.67
C ALA A 4 6.45 -3.30 22.40
N TYR A 5 6.61 -4.62 22.51
CA TYR A 5 6.38 -5.55 21.41
C TYR A 5 4.96 -5.43 20.87
N LYS A 6 3.95 -5.45 21.75
CA LYS A 6 2.55 -5.38 21.37
C LYS A 6 2.24 -4.08 20.64
N THR A 7 2.73 -2.95 21.15
CA THR A 7 2.51 -1.62 20.56
C THR A 7 3.13 -1.54 19.17
N ALA A 8 4.39 -1.96 19.02
CA ALA A 8 5.07 -1.97 17.73
C ALA A 8 4.39 -2.90 16.72
N LEU A 9 3.99 -4.10 17.16
CA LEU A 9 3.27 -5.06 16.31
C LEU A 9 1.92 -4.50 15.84
N VAL A 10 1.13 -3.93 16.75
CA VAL A 10 -0.18 -3.35 16.42
C VAL A 10 -0.02 -2.17 15.45
N ASP A 11 0.96 -1.30 15.66
CA ASP A 11 1.22 -0.17 14.76
C ASP A 11 1.57 -0.67 13.35
N LEU A 12 2.48 -1.64 13.22
CA LEU A 12 2.80 -2.25 11.92
C LEU A 12 1.60 -2.94 11.28
N LEU A 13 0.77 -3.65 12.04
CA LEU A 13 -0.42 -4.28 11.50
C LEU A 13 -1.42 -3.24 10.98
N TYR A 14 -1.52 -2.05 11.60
CA TYR A 14 -2.32 -0.96 11.04
C TYR A 14 -1.71 -0.40 9.75
N GLN A 15 -0.38 -0.27 9.67
CA GLN A 15 0.29 0.16 8.44
C GLN A 15 -0.05 -0.77 7.27
N LEU A 16 -0.03 -2.09 7.50
CA LEU A 16 -0.43 -3.10 6.51
C LEU A 16 -1.93 -3.01 6.20
N ALA A 17 -2.79 -3.05 7.22
CA ALA A 17 -4.24 -3.07 7.04
C ALA A 17 -4.79 -1.81 6.37
N ASP A 18 -4.26 -0.63 6.71
CA ASP A 18 -4.69 0.64 6.13
C ASP A 18 -4.23 0.79 4.69
N ASP A 19 -3.02 0.31 4.34
CA ASP A 19 -2.56 0.34 2.95
C ASP A 19 -3.48 -0.46 2.04
N ASP A 20 -3.72 -1.73 2.36
CA ASP A 20 -4.52 -2.65 1.55
C ASP A 20 -5.99 -2.19 1.48
N LEU A 21 -6.54 -1.65 2.59
CA LEU A 21 -7.90 -1.13 2.60
C LEU A 21 -8.05 0.06 1.65
N VAL A 22 -7.12 1.02 1.71
CA VAL A 22 -7.16 2.24 0.90
C VAL A 22 -6.87 1.92 -0.56
N PHE A 23 -5.86 1.10 -0.84
CA PHE A 23 -5.51 0.70 -2.21
C PHE A 23 -6.60 -0.19 -2.82
N GLY A 24 -7.19 -1.12 -2.06
CA GLY A 24 -8.34 -1.91 -2.47
C GLY A 24 -9.56 -1.05 -2.79
N HIS A 25 -9.87 -0.04 -1.97
CA HIS A 25 -10.95 0.90 -2.23
C HIS A 25 -10.71 1.71 -3.51
N ARG A 26 -9.52 2.29 -3.67
CA ARG A 26 -9.15 3.00 -4.91
C ARG A 26 -9.19 2.09 -6.12
N SER A 27 -8.80 0.82 -6.00
CA SER A 27 -8.91 -0.14 -7.10
C SER A 27 -10.36 -0.44 -7.48
N ALA A 28 -11.25 -0.55 -6.49
CA ALA A 28 -12.69 -0.77 -6.72
C ALA A 28 -13.39 0.39 -7.43
N GLU A 29 -12.89 1.63 -7.31
CA GLU A 29 -13.43 2.79 -8.05
C GLU A 29 -13.34 2.64 -9.57
N TRP A 30 -12.49 1.73 -10.08
CA TRP A 30 -12.39 1.45 -11.51
C TRP A 30 -13.50 0.53 -12.05
N LEU A 31 -14.30 -0.10 -11.19
CA LEU A 31 -15.32 -1.06 -11.61
C LEU A 31 -16.32 -0.45 -12.61
N GLY A 32 -16.29 -0.95 -13.85
CA GLY A 32 -17.12 -0.50 -14.96
C GLY A 32 -16.59 0.75 -15.67
N LEU A 33 -15.38 1.20 -15.31
CA LEU A 33 -14.71 2.37 -15.85
C LEU A 33 -13.32 2.02 -16.43
N ALA A 34 -12.83 0.79 -16.25
CA ALA A 34 -11.53 0.40 -16.77
C ALA A 34 -11.48 0.44 -18.31
N PRO A 35 -10.29 0.49 -18.94
CA PRO A 35 -10.17 0.68 -20.38
C PRO A 35 -10.81 -0.42 -21.24
N ASP A 36 -10.91 -1.63 -20.70
CA ASP A 36 -11.57 -2.77 -21.30
C ASP A 36 -12.10 -3.74 -20.22
N LEU A 37 -12.84 -4.77 -20.65
CA LEU A 37 -13.52 -5.70 -19.75
C LEU A 37 -12.54 -6.57 -18.97
N GLU A 38 -11.42 -6.93 -19.59
CA GLU A 38 -10.35 -7.69 -18.96
C GLU A 38 -9.74 -6.91 -17.79
N GLU A 39 -9.55 -5.60 -17.96
CA GLU A 39 -9.09 -4.71 -16.90
C GLU A 39 -10.11 -4.51 -15.78
N ASP A 40 -11.41 -4.40 -16.10
CA ASP A 40 -12.47 -4.36 -15.08
C ASP A 40 -12.42 -5.62 -14.21
N ILE A 41 -12.23 -6.80 -14.81
CA ILE A 41 -12.13 -8.07 -14.10
C ILE A 41 -10.85 -8.12 -13.26
N ALA A 42 -9.71 -7.72 -13.83
CA ALA A 42 -8.42 -7.73 -13.14
C ALA A 42 -8.43 -6.81 -11.92
N PHE A 43 -8.84 -5.55 -12.06
CA PHE A 43 -8.89 -4.60 -10.95
C PHE A 43 -9.95 -4.95 -9.91
N SER A 44 -11.08 -5.54 -10.31
CA SER A 44 -12.04 -6.07 -9.34
C SER A 44 -11.45 -7.22 -8.51
N SER A 45 -10.64 -8.09 -9.13
CA SER A 45 -9.93 -9.17 -8.43
C SER A 45 -8.89 -8.62 -7.46
N ILE A 46 -8.07 -7.66 -7.92
CA ILE A 46 -7.08 -6.98 -7.07
C ILE A 46 -7.78 -6.33 -5.88
N ALA A 47 -8.82 -5.51 -6.13
CA ALA A 47 -9.57 -4.85 -5.07
C ALA A 47 -10.15 -5.85 -4.04
N GLN A 48 -10.65 -7.00 -4.49
CA GLN A 48 -11.18 -8.02 -3.60
C GLN A 48 -10.08 -8.65 -2.72
N ASP A 49 -8.93 -8.98 -3.32
CA ASP A 49 -7.81 -9.59 -2.59
C ASP A 49 -7.23 -8.61 -1.56
N GLU A 50 -7.01 -7.35 -1.95
CA GLU A 50 -6.54 -6.25 -1.08
C GLU A 50 -7.46 -6.02 0.12
N VAL A 51 -8.78 -5.91 -0.08
CA VAL A 51 -9.73 -5.81 1.04
C VAL A 51 -9.72 -7.07 1.91
N GLY A 52 -9.49 -8.24 1.31
CA GLY A 52 -9.29 -9.50 2.04
C GLY A 52 -8.02 -9.52 2.90
N HIS A 53 -6.92 -8.94 2.41
CA HIS A 53 -5.66 -8.78 3.14
C HIS A 53 -5.82 -7.80 4.29
N ALA A 54 -6.46 -6.65 4.04
CA ALA A 54 -6.84 -5.69 5.06
C ALA A 54 -7.65 -6.34 6.19
N ALA A 55 -8.70 -7.10 5.84
CA ALA A 55 -9.54 -7.80 6.81
C ALA A 55 -8.73 -8.81 7.66
N PHE A 56 -7.77 -9.51 7.04
CA PHE A 56 -6.86 -10.38 7.77
C PHE A 56 -6.02 -9.60 8.80
N PHE A 57 -5.40 -8.49 8.40
CA PHE A 57 -4.59 -7.70 9.32
C PHE A 57 -5.43 -7.06 10.44
N TYR A 58 -6.62 -6.55 10.14
CA TYR A 58 -7.56 -6.07 11.15
C TYR A 58 -7.99 -7.15 12.14
N SER A 59 -8.14 -8.40 11.69
CA SER A 59 -8.48 -9.51 12.59
C SER A 59 -7.36 -9.77 13.61
N LEU A 60 -6.09 -9.66 13.21
CA LEU A 60 -4.96 -9.78 14.13
C LEU A 60 -4.94 -8.62 15.14
N ILE A 61 -5.23 -7.40 14.70
CA ILE A 61 -5.30 -6.24 15.61
C ILE A 61 -6.47 -6.40 16.60
N ALA A 62 -7.63 -6.85 16.12
CA ALA A 62 -8.81 -7.13 16.93
C ALA A 62 -8.49 -8.13 18.05
N GLU A 63 -7.82 -9.24 17.73
CA GLU A 63 -7.37 -10.23 18.72
C GLU A 63 -6.37 -9.64 19.73
N LEU A 64 -5.42 -8.83 19.27
CA LEU A 64 -4.39 -8.23 20.13
C LEU A 64 -4.97 -7.15 21.07
N THR A 65 -5.98 -6.41 20.62
CA THR A 65 -6.51 -5.24 21.33
C THR A 65 -7.87 -5.47 21.98
N ASN A 66 -8.51 -6.62 21.75
CA ASN A 66 -9.89 -6.92 22.15
C ASN A 66 -10.89 -5.87 21.62
N GLN A 67 -10.71 -5.44 20.37
CA GLN A 67 -11.60 -4.53 19.65
C GLN A 67 -12.29 -5.26 18.50
N ASP A 68 -13.35 -4.67 17.98
CA ASP A 68 -14.08 -5.16 16.81
C ASP A 68 -13.37 -4.76 15.51
N ALA A 69 -13.19 -5.71 14.58
CA ALA A 69 -12.42 -5.49 13.36
C ALA A 69 -13.05 -4.45 12.42
N ASP A 70 -14.38 -4.43 12.31
CA ASP A 70 -15.09 -3.46 11.47
C ASP A 70 -14.97 -2.05 12.07
N THR A 71 -15.02 -1.93 13.40
CA THR A 71 -14.75 -0.66 14.09
C THR A 71 -13.33 -0.16 13.78
N LEU A 72 -12.34 -1.05 13.80
CA LEU A 72 -10.96 -0.70 13.43
C LEU A 72 -10.85 -0.26 11.96
N ALA A 73 -11.61 -0.87 11.06
CA ALA A 73 -11.57 -0.59 9.63
C ALA A 73 -12.35 0.67 9.23
N PHE A 74 -13.49 0.97 9.88
CA PHE A 74 -14.46 1.96 9.39
C PHE A 74 -14.73 3.14 10.35
N ALA A 75 -14.40 3.03 11.64
CA ALA A 75 -14.66 4.12 12.60
C ALA A 75 -13.50 5.11 12.77
N ARG A 76 -12.26 4.72 12.40
CA ARG A 76 -11.06 5.56 12.59
C ARG A 76 -11.01 6.77 11.64
N PRO A 77 -10.77 8.00 12.13
CA PRO A 77 -10.55 9.19 11.31
C PRO A 77 -9.16 9.15 10.63
N SER A 78 -8.93 10.06 9.67
CA SER A 78 -7.68 10.13 8.90
C SER A 78 -6.43 10.23 9.77
N GLN A 79 -6.45 11.00 10.85
CA GLN A 79 -5.28 11.17 11.73
C GLN A 79 -4.88 9.90 12.50
N GLU A 80 -5.77 8.91 12.56
CA GLU A 80 -5.51 7.59 13.16
C GLU A 80 -5.16 6.52 12.13
N ARG A 81 -5.19 6.86 10.82
CA ARG A 81 -4.80 5.96 9.74
C ARG A 81 -3.30 5.93 9.56
N LYS A 82 -2.82 4.79 9.06
CA LYS A 82 -1.41 4.48 8.88
C LYS A 82 -1.06 4.11 7.44
N ASN A 83 -1.96 4.32 6.47
CA ASN A 83 -1.66 4.08 5.06
C ASN A 83 -0.56 5.05 4.58
N ALA A 84 0.20 4.68 3.55
CA ALA A 84 1.02 5.67 2.86
C ALA A 84 0.14 6.67 2.08
N SER A 85 0.53 7.93 2.07
CA SER A 85 -0.11 9.06 1.38
C SER A 85 -0.13 8.92 -0.14
N LEU A 86 0.74 8.07 -0.71
CA LEU A 86 0.66 7.68 -2.12
C LEU A 86 -0.65 6.95 -2.44
N LEU A 87 -1.17 6.13 -1.51
CA LEU A 87 -2.27 5.20 -1.76
C LEU A 87 -3.63 5.89 -1.75
N GLU A 88 -3.77 6.95 -0.97
CA GLU A 88 -4.99 7.74 -0.88
C GLU A 88 -5.21 8.67 -2.09
N GLN A 89 -4.21 8.86 -2.96
CA GLN A 89 -4.35 9.73 -4.13
C GLN A 89 -5.51 9.27 -5.04
N PRO A 90 -6.30 10.17 -5.64
CA PRO A 90 -7.33 9.79 -6.59
C PRO A 90 -6.76 9.11 -7.85
N ASN A 91 -7.49 8.15 -8.43
CA ASN A 91 -7.02 7.33 -9.55
C ASN A 91 -6.60 8.10 -10.81
N GLY A 92 -7.15 9.28 -11.06
CA GLY A 92 -6.81 10.09 -12.23
C GLY A 92 -7.07 9.35 -13.55
N ASP A 93 -6.04 9.18 -14.37
CA ASP A 93 -6.12 8.38 -15.60
C ASP A 93 -5.50 6.98 -15.42
N TRP A 94 -5.70 6.12 -16.42
CA TRP A 94 -5.21 4.75 -16.37
C TRP A 94 -3.69 4.66 -16.20
N ALA A 95 -2.92 5.56 -16.84
CA ALA A 95 -1.47 5.56 -16.72
C ALA A 95 -1.00 5.88 -15.30
N TYR A 96 -1.68 6.81 -14.62
CA TYR A 96 -1.42 7.09 -13.21
C TYR A 96 -1.77 5.91 -12.30
N THR A 97 -2.92 5.28 -12.52
CA THR A 97 -3.32 4.08 -11.77
C THR A 97 -2.28 2.95 -11.93
N ILE A 98 -1.85 2.66 -13.16
CA ILE A 98 -0.83 1.64 -13.42
C ILE A 98 0.51 1.99 -12.79
N ALA A 99 0.98 3.24 -12.92
CA ALA A 99 2.25 3.65 -12.32
C ALA A 99 2.22 3.58 -10.79
N ARG A 100 1.13 4.04 -10.16
CA ARG A 100 0.93 3.99 -8.71
C ARG A 100 0.86 2.55 -8.22
N GLY A 101 0.02 1.73 -8.86
CA GLY A 101 -0.13 0.32 -8.51
C GLY A 101 1.18 -0.45 -8.65
N PHE A 102 1.88 -0.29 -9.78
CA PHE A 102 3.19 -0.92 -9.98
C PHE A 102 4.19 -0.57 -8.88
N VAL A 103 4.34 0.73 -8.55
CA VAL A 103 5.24 1.18 -7.49
C VAL A 103 4.82 0.62 -6.13
N TYR A 104 3.54 0.69 -5.79
CA TYR A 104 3.04 0.18 -4.51
C TYR A 104 3.24 -1.33 -4.39
N ASN A 105 2.73 -2.13 -5.31
CA ASN A 105 2.80 -3.60 -5.24
C ASN A 105 4.25 -4.12 -5.32
N THR A 106 5.15 -3.43 -6.03
CA THR A 106 6.59 -3.77 -6.01
C THR A 106 7.18 -3.54 -4.61
N PHE A 107 6.83 -2.43 -3.96
CA PHE A 107 7.23 -2.17 -2.58
C PHE A 107 6.60 -3.15 -1.60
N GLU A 108 5.31 -3.42 -1.76
CA GLU A 108 4.56 -4.32 -0.90
C GLU A 108 5.13 -5.73 -0.95
N GLN A 109 5.43 -6.25 -2.14
CA GLN A 109 6.09 -7.54 -2.27
C GLN A 109 7.39 -7.59 -1.45
N VAL A 110 8.25 -6.57 -1.57
CA VAL A 110 9.51 -6.48 -0.81
C VAL A 110 9.25 -6.44 0.70
N ARG A 111 8.24 -5.67 1.14
CA ARG A 111 7.85 -5.55 2.55
C ARG A 111 7.31 -6.87 3.10
N LEU A 112 6.43 -7.54 2.36
CA LEU A 112 5.87 -8.84 2.72
C LEU A 112 6.96 -9.93 2.76
N GLU A 113 7.91 -9.93 1.82
CA GLU A 113 9.06 -10.83 1.86
C GLU A 113 9.90 -10.62 3.13
N ALA A 114 10.10 -9.37 3.57
CA ALA A 114 10.78 -9.08 4.83
C ALA A 114 10.01 -9.57 6.08
N LEU A 115 8.69 -9.71 6.00
CA LEU A 115 7.84 -10.25 7.07
C LEU A 115 7.85 -11.77 7.18
N LEU A 116 8.40 -12.49 6.17
CA LEU A 116 8.53 -13.95 6.24
C LEU A 116 9.45 -14.46 7.35
N VAL A 117 10.28 -13.59 7.92
CA VAL A 117 11.16 -13.88 9.06
C VAL A 117 10.64 -13.31 10.38
N SER A 118 9.43 -12.76 10.40
CA SER A 118 8.79 -12.25 11.62
C SER A 118 8.70 -13.32 12.70
N ASN A 119 8.97 -12.96 13.95
CA ASN A 119 8.75 -13.84 15.10
C ASN A 119 7.28 -13.89 15.56
N TYR A 120 6.41 -13.03 15.02
CA TYR A 120 4.97 -13.14 15.24
C TYR A 120 4.36 -14.14 14.26
N SER A 121 4.20 -15.38 14.74
CA SER A 121 3.77 -16.52 13.91
C SER A 121 2.46 -16.30 13.12
N PRO A 122 1.40 -15.67 13.68
CA PRO A 122 0.18 -15.40 12.92
C PRO A 122 0.42 -14.51 11.69
N LEU A 123 1.16 -13.41 11.84
CA LEU A 123 1.53 -12.53 10.73
C LEU A 123 2.38 -13.27 9.70
N GLN A 124 3.42 -13.97 10.14
CA GLN A 124 4.30 -14.74 9.24
C GLN A 124 3.51 -15.75 8.39
N GLN A 125 2.55 -16.46 8.97
CA GLN A 125 1.73 -17.44 8.26
C GLN A 125 0.77 -16.79 7.27
N GLY A 126 0.12 -15.69 7.66
CA GLY A 126 -0.76 -14.93 6.78
C GLY A 126 -0.02 -14.36 5.57
N VAL A 127 1.12 -13.73 5.80
CA VAL A 127 1.99 -13.17 4.75
C VAL A 127 2.41 -14.22 3.71
N ARG A 128 2.67 -15.47 4.13
CA ARG A 128 2.97 -16.56 3.17
C ARG A 128 1.81 -16.88 2.21
N LYS A 129 0.57 -16.64 2.62
CA LYS A 129 -0.61 -16.79 1.78
C LYS A 129 -0.76 -15.56 0.89
N ILE A 130 -0.75 -14.37 1.48
CA ILE A 130 -0.88 -13.07 0.80
C ILE A 130 0.13 -12.95 -0.35
N LEU A 131 1.40 -13.28 -0.13
CA LEU A 131 2.45 -13.25 -1.16
C LEU A 131 2.15 -14.10 -2.41
N ARG A 132 1.28 -15.12 -2.32
CA ARG A 132 0.90 -15.92 -3.49
C ARG A 132 -0.12 -15.20 -4.36
N GLU A 133 -1.02 -14.44 -3.74
CA GLU A 133 -2.03 -13.62 -4.38
C GLU A 133 -1.35 -12.36 -4.97
N GLU A 134 -0.53 -11.69 -4.16
CA GLU A 134 0.20 -10.46 -4.53
C GLU A 134 1.11 -10.62 -5.75
N ARG A 135 1.69 -11.81 -5.93
CA ARG A 135 2.51 -12.11 -7.12
C ARG A 135 1.74 -11.95 -8.44
N TYR A 136 0.42 -12.17 -8.44
CA TYR A 136 -0.40 -11.95 -9.62
C TYR A 136 -0.68 -10.47 -9.85
N HIS A 137 -0.83 -9.67 -8.78
CA HIS A 137 -1.00 -8.23 -8.88
C HIS A 137 0.26 -7.58 -9.49
N VAL A 138 1.43 -7.90 -8.94
CA VAL A 138 2.73 -7.44 -9.46
C VAL A 138 2.89 -7.82 -10.93
N LEU A 139 2.63 -9.07 -11.30
CA LEU A 139 2.73 -9.52 -12.69
C LEU A 139 1.83 -8.70 -13.63
N HIS A 140 0.58 -8.46 -13.23
CA HIS A 140 -0.38 -7.71 -14.01
C HIS A 140 0.06 -6.25 -14.20
N LEU A 141 0.45 -5.58 -13.10
CA LEU A 141 0.86 -4.18 -13.11
C LEU A 141 2.18 -3.95 -13.85
N GLU A 142 3.17 -4.84 -13.69
CA GLU A 142 4.41 -4.81 -14.48
C GLU A 142 4.11 -4.94 -15.98
N THR A 143 3.26 -5.88 -16.35
CA THR A 143 2.88 -6.11 -17.76
C THR A 143 2.26 -4.86 -18.38
N TRP A 144 1.38 -4.18 -17.64
CA TRP A 144 0.78 -2.92 -18.09
C TRP A 144 1.77 -1.77 -18.13
N PHE A 145 2.61 -1.64 -17.10
CA PHE A 145 3.63 -0.61 -17.04
C PHE A 145 4.58 -0.71 -18.22
N GLU A 146 5.07 -1.92 -18.53
CA GLU A 146 5.87 -2.21 -19.71
C GLU A 146 5.13 -1.89 -21.00
N ARG A 147 3.87 -2.32 -21.12
CA ARG A 147 3.03 -2.07 -22.30
C ARG A 147 2.90 -0.57 -22.59
N LEU A 148 2.62 0.24 -21.57
CA LEU A 148 2.54 1.70 -21.69
C LEU A 148 3.90 2.31 -22.00
N GLY A 149 4.97 1.79 -21.39
CA GLY A 149 6.35 2.20 -21.63
C GLY A 149 6.78 1.99 -23.08
N VAL A 150 6.52 0.83 -23.67
CA VAL A 150 6.99 0.51 -25.03
C VAL A 150 6.05 1.01 -26.15
N ALA A 151 4.81 1.39 -25.83
CA ALA A 151 3.82 1.83 -26.81
C ALA A 151 4.21 3.12 -27.58
N GLY A 152 5.11 3.94 -27.01
CA GLY A 152 5.47 5.25 -27.58
C GLY A 152 4.31 6.24 -27.55
N GLY A 153 4.50 7.39 -28.20
CA GLY A 153 3.45 8.41 -28.40
C GLY A 153 2.80 8.90 -27.09
N GLU A 154 1.48 8.99 -27.10
CA GLU A 154 0.70 9.50 -25.96
C GLU A 154 0.74 8.58 -24.74
N ALA A 155 0.60 7.27 -24.93
CA ALA A 155 0.62 6.29 -23.83
C ALA A 155 1.93 6.38 -23.04
N ARG A 156 3.06 6.45 -23.74
CA ARG A 156 4.37 6.61 -23.13
C ARG A 156 4.48 7.92 -22.34
N LYS A 157 4.05 9.04 -22.94
CA LYS A 157 4.11 10.33 -22.27
C LYS A 157 3.30 10.32 -20.97
N ARG A 158 2.08 9.74 -20.99
CA ARG A 158 1.21 9.67 -19.82
C ARG A 158 1.83 8.85 -18.69
N VAL A 159 2.44 7.69 -18.98
CA VAL A 159 3.08 6.88 -17.93
C VAL A 159 4.36 7.55 -17.39
N GLU A 160 5.13 8.26 -18.21
CA GLU A 160 6.27 9.07 -17.73
C GLU A 160 5.83 10.22 -16.83
N ASP A 161 4.74 10.92 -17.18
CA ASP A 161 4.20 12.00 -16.37
C ASP A 161 3.56 11.46 -15.07
N ALA A 162 2.93 10.29 -15.12
CA ALA A 162 2.45 9.56 -13.95
C ALA A 162 3.57 9.17 -13.00
N VAL A 163 4.68 8.61 -13.51
CA VAL A 163 5.84 8.23 -12.69
C VAL A 163 6.39 9.43 -11.93
N LYS A 164 6.51 10.61 -12.56
CA LYS A 164 6.97 11.82 -11.87
C LYS A 164 6.11 12.14 -10.64
N ARG A 165 4.78 12.10 -10.81
CA ARG A 165 3.82 12.36 -9.73
C ARG A 165 3.92 11.32 -8.62
N VAL A 166 4.04 10.03 -8.97
CA VAL A 166 4.21 8.95 -7.99
C VAL A 166 5.53 9.08 -7.23
N TRP A 167 6.59 9.58 -7.87
CA TRP A 167 7.92 9.71 -7.27
C TRP A 167 7.99 10.76 -6.16
N ASP A 168 7.13 11.78 -6.23
CA ASP A 168 7.05 12.84 -5.22
C ASP A 168 6.63 12.27 -3.85
N ASP A 169 5.75 11.26 -3.84
CA ASP A 169 5.22 10.62 -2.62
C ASP A 169 5.93 9.28 -2.27
N LEU A 170 6.90 8.85 -3.08
CA LEU A 170 7.54 7.53 -2.96
C LEU A 170 8.22 7.31 -1.60
N GLN A 171 8.75 8.36 -0.98
CA GLN A 171 9.48 8.26 0.29
C GLN A 171 8.63 7.69 1.43
N ASP A 172 7.34 8.02 1.44
CA ASP A 172 6.41 7.64 2.51
C ASP A 172 6.21 6.12 2.59
N LEU A 173 6.28 5.42 1.44
CA LEU A 173 6.22 3.95 1.43
C LEU A 173 7.29 3.33 2.34
N PHE A 174 8.50 3.89 2.37
CA PHE A 174 9.62 3.35 3.16
C PHE A 174 9.61 3.77 4.62
N SER A 175 8.70 4.65 5.04
CA SER A 175 8.53 4.97 6.46
C SER A 175 8.06 3.73 7.20
N LEU A 176 8.66 3.47 8.36
CA LEU A 176 8.28 2.39 9.29
C LEU A 176 7.57 2.95 10.53
N GLY A 177 7.22 4.24 10.51
CA GLY A 177 6.52 4.93 11.59
C GLY A 177 7.34 5.07 12.87
N GLN A 178 6.65 5.45 13.95
CA GLN A 178 7.25 5.78 15.24
C GLN A 178 8.01 4.61 15.89
N PHE A 179 7.62 3.37 15.58
CA PHE A 179 8.12 2.17 16.26
C PHE A 179 9.14 1.37 15.43
N ALA A 180 9.72 1.96 14.38
CA ALA A 180 10.69 1.30 13.50
C ALA A 180 11.81 0.54 14.24
N ASP A 181 12.46 1.19 15.21
CA ASP A 181 13.53 0.55 16.01
C ASP A 181 13.01 -0.65 16.82
N ALA A 182 11.80 -0.53 17.36
CA ALA A 182 11.18 -1.61 18.13
C ALA A 182 10.82 -2.80 17.24
N LEU A 183 10.35 -2.57 16.00
CA LEU A 183 10.07 -3.65 15.04
C LEU A 183 11.31 -4.52 14.78
N ALA A 184 12.48 -3.88 14.66
CA ALA A 184 13.73 -4.57 14.44
C ALA A 184 14.25 -5.27 15.69
N VAL A 185 14.32 -4.57 16.82
CA VAL A 185 14.81 -5.12 18.11
C VAL A 185 13.96 -6.29 18.59
N GLU A 186 12.65 -6.18 18.45
CA GLU A 186 11.69 -7.20 18.87
C GLU A 186 11.53 -8.32 17.83
N GLY A 187 12.22 -8.26 16.68
CA GLY A 187 12.19 -9.32 15.66
C GLY A 187 10.85 -9.47 14.94
N ILE A 188 10.02 -8.44 14.92
CA ILE A 188 8.73 -8.42 14.21
C ILE A 188 8.96 -8.19 12.72
N MET A 189 9.79 -7.21 12.38
CA MET A 189 10.27 -6.94 11.02
C MET A 189 11.75 -6.52 11.13
N PRO A 190 12.70 -7.46 11.03
CA PRO A 190 14.12 -7.20 11.28
C PRO A 190 14.83 -6.57 10.07
N VAL A 191 14.24 -5.57 9.44
CA VAL A 191 14.82 -4.79 8.33
C VAL A 191 14.64 -3.30 8.57
N THR A 192 15.49 -2.47 7.95
CA THR A 192 15.40 -1.00 8.03
C THR A 192 14.76 -0.42 6.77
N ARG A 193 14.41 0.86 6.79
CA ARG A 193 13.95 1.59 5.60
C ARG A 193 14.94 1.48 4.43
N GLU A 194 16.24 1.50 4.70
CA GLU A 194 17.29 1.42 3.67
C GLU A 194 17.35 0.02 3.03
N HIS A 195 17.06 -1.03 3.80
CA HIS A 195 16.98 -2.39 3.27
C HIS A 195 15.78 -2.52 2.32
N LEU A 196 14.59 -2.04 2.74
CA LEU A 196 13.38 -2.05 1.91
C LEU A 196 13.58 -1.24 0.63
N ALA A 197 14.15 -0.05 0.76
CA ALA A 197 14.49 0.81 -0.36
C ALA A 197 15.44 0.18 -1.37
N THR A 198 16.49 -0.49 -0.88
CA THR A 198 17.49 -1.14 -1.74
C THR A 198 16.85 -2.30 -2.51
N ALA A 199 16.02 -3.11 -1.85
CA ALA A 199 15.32 -4.20 -2.49
C ALA A 199 14.27 -3.70 -3.51
N PHE A 200 13.54 -2.63 -3.18
CA PHE A 200 12.64 -1.97 -4.12
C PHE A 200 13.37 -1.42 -5.35
N ASP A 201 14.47 -0.68 -5.15
CA ASP A 201 15.27 -0.12 -6.25
C ASP A 201 15.73 -1.23 -7.21
N GLN A 202 16.18 -2.37 -6.69
CA GLN A 202 16.61 -3.51 -7.50
C GLN A 202 15.45 -4.11 -8.31
N SER A 203 14.30 -4.35 -7.67
CA SER A 203 13.13 -4.94 -8.34
C SER A 203 12.56 -4.00 -9.39
N ALA A 204 12.24 -2.75 -9.00
CA ALA A 204 11.57 -1.79 -9.86
C ALA A 204 12.43 -1.36 -11.05
N ARG A 205 13.75 -1.17 -10.85
CA ARG A 205 14.66 -0.74 -11.94
C ARG A 205 14.66 -1.71 -13.11
N SER A 206 14.58 -3.02 -12.84
CA SER A 206 14.54 -4.02 -13.90
C SER A 206 13.29 -3.88 -14.80
N VAL A 207 12.16 -3.47 -14.24
CA VAL A 207 10.91 -3.25 -14.98
C VAL A 207 10.98 -1.96 -15.78
N PHE A 208 11.55 -0.89 -15.23
CA PHE A 208 11.83 0.34 -15.97
C PHE A 208 12.71 0.07 -17.20
N GLU A 209 13.76 -0.73 -17.06
CA GLU A 209 14.62 -1.13 -18.18
C GLU A 209 13.83 -1.88 -19.27
N ARG A 210 12.99 -2.85 -18.89
CA ARG A 210 12.11 -3.58 -19.84
C ARG A 210 11.08 -2.68 -20.52
N ALA A 211 10.54 -1.70 -19.79
CA ALA A 211 9.63 -0.68 -20.30
C ALA A 211 10.34 0.36 -21.19
N GLY A 212 11.68 0.33 -21.28
CA GLY A 212 12.47 1.37 -21.95
C GLY A 212 12.36 2.74 -21.28
N MET A 213 12.02 2.78 -19.98
CA MET A 213 11.87 3.98 -19.17
C MET A 213 13.16 4.36 -18.46
N ILE A 214 13.37 5.66 -18.28
CA ILE A 214 14.50 6.16 -17.50
C ILE A 214 14.17 5.92 -16.03
N TRP A 215 15.04 5.20 -15.33
CA TRP A 215 14.97 5.05 -13.88
C TRP A 215 15.21 6.42 -13.21
N PRO A 216 14.25 6.96 -12.44
CA PRO A 216 14.45 8.20 -11.70
C PRO A 216 15.39 7.95 -10.51
N GLU A 217 16.08 8.99 -10.04
CA GLU A 217 16.90 8.89 -8.83
C GLU A 217 16.00 8.57 -7.62
N MET A 218 16.45 7.65 -6.74
CA MET A 218 15.70 7.32 -5.53
C MET A 218 15.75 8.50 -4.55
N PRO A 219 14.59 8.96 -4.02
CA PRO A 219 14.51 10.18 -3.24
C PRO A 219 15.10 10.07 -1.81
N LEU A 220 15.66 8.91 -1.45
CA LEU A 220 16.21 8.61 -0.12
C LEU A 220 17.58 9.23 0.16
N THR A 221 18.18 9.89 -0.83
CA THR A 221 19.50 10.54 -0.74
C THR A 221 19.45 11.94 -0.15
N HIS A 222 18.26 12.56 0.00
CA HIS A 222 18.10 13.90 0.54
C HIS A 222 17.61 13.82 2.00
N GLY A 223 18.55 13.97 2.93
CA GLY A 223 18.38 13.78 4.38
C GLY A 223 17.52 14.80 5.13
N GLU A 224 16.55 15.45 4.47
CA GLU A 224 15.62 16.37 5.12
C GLU A 224 14.19 16.05 4.64
N THR A 225 13.39 15.50 5.55
CA THR A 225 11.94 15.25 5.41
C THR A 225 11.12 16.54 5.54
N ASP A 226 11.71 17.71 5.25
CA ASP A 226 11.05 18.99 5.44
C ASP A 226 9.94 19.16 4.40
N GLY A 227 8.70 18.89 4.81
CA GLY A 227 7.49 19.09 4.02
C GLY A 227 6.94 17.87 3.28
N VAL A 228 7.49 16.67 3.49
CA VAL A 228 6.94 15.42 2.92
C VAL A 228 5.94 14.80 3.91
N THR A 229 4.73 14.54 3.45
CA THR A 229 3.67 13.85 4.20
C THR A 229 4.11 12.44 4.57
N ASP A 230 4.01 12.08 5.87
CA ASP A 230 4.25 10.72 6.36
C ASP A 230 2.96 10.12 6.91
N GLY A 231 2.32 9.28 6.09
CA GLY A 231 1.06 8.62 6.42
C GLY A 231 1.19 7.64 7.58
N ARG A 232 2.38 7.06 7.80
CA ARG A 232 2.66 6.19 8.97
C ARG A 232 2.63 6.99 10.28
N LEU A 233 2.83 8.30 10.22
CA LEU A 233 2.71 9.21 11.36
C LEU A 233 1.32 9.86 11.48
N GLY A 234 0.34 9.44 10.68
CA GLY A 234 -1.02 10.01 10.68
C GLY A 234 -1.11 11.35 9.96
N GLN A 235 -0.11 11.70 9.15
CA GLN A 235 -0.13 12.90 8.31
C GLN A 235 -0.64 12.48 6.94
N HIS A 236 -1.78 13.04 6.52
CA HIS A 236 -2.43 12.65 5.28
C HIS A 236 -2.89 13.90 4.51
N THR A 237 -3.17 13.72 3.23
CA THR A 237 -3.77 14.75 2.38
C THR A 237 -5.28 14.82 2.60
N GLU A 238 -5.92 15.85 2.05
CA GLU A 238 -7.39 15.97 2.08
C GLU A 238 -8.11 14.80 1.36
N HIS A 239 -7.40 14.11 0.46
CA HIS A 239 -7.97 13.00 -0.31
C HIS A 239 -8.32 11.79 0.55
N LEU A 240 -7.66 11.60 1.69
CA LEU A 240 -8.05 10.55 2.63
C LEU A 240 -9.37 10.86 3.32
N ASP A 241 -9.60 12.11 3.72
CA ASP A 241 -10.88 12.50 4.32
C ASP A 241 -12.03 12.33 3.34
N GLU A 242 -11.82 12.69 2.07
CA GLU A 242 -12.78 12.45 0.98
C GLU A 242 -13.06 10.96 0.80
N LEU A 243 -12.02 10.13 0.69
CA LEU A 243 -12.14 8.68 0.54
C LEU A 243 -12.90 8.07 1.71
N LEU A 244 -12.50 8.38 2.95
CA LEU A 244 -13.14 7.85 4.15
C LEU A 244 -14.61 8.28 4.24
N SER A 245 -14.95 9.49 3.79
CA SER A 245 -16.33 9.97 3.79
C SER A 245 -17.26 9.09 2.94
N VAL A 246 -16.78 8.64 1.78
CA VAL A 246 -17.52 7.76 0.87
C VAL A 246 -17.50 6.32 1.39
N MET A 247 -16.31 5.79 1.69
CA MET A 247 -16.12 4.40 2.12
C MET A 247 -16.94 4.04 3.36
N THR A 248 -17.11 5.00 4.28
CA THR A 248 -17.75 4.77 5.59
C THR A 248 -19.14 5.39 5.71
N GLU A 249 -19.71 5.92 4.62
CA GLU A 249 -21.01 6.63 4.63
C GLU A 249 -22.10 5.79 5.30
N VAL A 250 -22.28 4.55 4.83
CA VAL A 250 -23.31 3.63 5.35
C VAL A 250 -23.03 3.28 6.81
N TYR A 251 -21.78 2.93 7.13
CA TYR A 251 -21.36 2.58 8.49
C TYR A 251 -21.67 3.70 9.49
N ARG A 252 -21.41 4.95 9.12
CA ARG A 252 -21.69 6.13 9.96
C ARG A 252 -23.18 6.47 10.05
N SER A 253 -23.94 6.20 9.00
CA SER A 253 -25.38 6.52 8.96
C SER A 253 -26.24 5.59 9.83
N GLU A 254 -25.79 4.35 10.05
CA GLU A 254 -26.56 3.29 10.72
C GLU A 254 -25.75 2.64 11.87
N ASP A 255 -25.27 3.46 12.80
CA ASP A 255 -24.42 3.04 13.93
C ASP A 255 -25.05 1.90 14.76
N GLY A 256 -24.26 0.86 15.03
CA GLY A 256 -24.68 -0.33 15.79
C GLY A 256 -25.47 -1.38 14.97
N SER A 257 -25.61 -1.21 13.66
CA SER A 257 -26.26 -2.20 12.78
C SER A 257 -25.38 -3.43 12.49
N SER A 258 -26.01 -4.54 12.10
CA SER A 258 -25.34 -5.78 11.67
C SER A 258 -25.63 -6.03 10.20
N TRP A 259 -24.60 -6.41 9.43
CA TRP A 259 -24.66 -6.69 7.99
C TRP A 259 -24.18 -8.10 7.66
#